data_AF-A0A3D0T2U2-F1
#
_entry.id   AF-A0A3D0T2U2-F1
#
_cell.length_a   1.000
_cell.length_b   1.000
_cell.length_c   1.000
_cell.angle_alpha   90.00
_cell.angle_beta   90.00
_cell.angle_gamma   90.00
#
_symmetry.space_group_name_H-M   'P 1'
#
loop_
_entity.id
_entity.type
_entity.pdbx_description
1 polymer ?
#
loop_
_entity_poly.entity_id
_entity_poly.type
_entity_poly.pdbx_seq_one_letter_code
_entity_poly.pdbx_strand_id
1 'polypeptide(L)'
;MISATCYRGLLVCLLLVVFCQPVANASPKVAIVEAQILIESGEYEEAIRYLENATVQYPGNDMLLSLYGDALYENKQIAEAEVAFRRALEINPLNALAARRIEVIRSIYDASVSEQAQQLEELTLDKLFDLIAMAMAFALGTVMSKYLRKFSDWNFMRRSRKLFLKGDYDDFVDLLEIQLSTNELKPLRRSIHFMQEQMSQDEIMTLLNRYVNTEDNLHTLTRMVRLSYEHGDNPNT
;
A
#
# COMPACT_ATOMS: atom_id res chain seq x y z
N MET A 1 43.08 83.24 9.41
CA MET A 1 43.29 82.75 10.79
C MET A 1 41.94 82.65 11.48
N ILE A 2 41.35 81.45 11.54
CA ILE A 2 40.41 80.94 12.56
C ILE A 2 40.43 79.41 12.36
N SER A 3 41.13 78.75 13.29
CA SER A 3 40.90 77.40 13.86
C SER A 3 40.46 76.24 12.95
N ALA A 4 41.42 75.61 12.26
CA ALA A 4 41.33 74.20 11.83
C ALA A 4 41.57 73.20 13.00
N THR A 5 41.72 73.72 14.22
CA THR A 5 42.01 72.95 15.44
C THR A 5 40.75 72.44 16.16
N CYS A 6 39.56 72.94 15.82
CA CYS A 6 38.33 72.60 16.55
C CYS A 6 37.66 71.28 16.09
N TYR A 7 37.91 70.82 14.86
CA TYR A 7 37.31 69.56 14.36
C TYR A 7 38.13 68.30 14.68
N ARG A 8 39.44 68.45 14.94
CA ARG A 8 40.32 67.34 15.32
C ARG A 8 40.08 66.85 16.76
N GLY A 9 39.65 67.73 17.67
CA GLY A 9 39.31 67.34 19.04
C GLY A 9 38.01 66.53 19.14
N LEU A 10 37.00 66.85 18.34
CA LEU A 10 35.72 66.15 18.38
C LEU A 10 35.78 64.75 17.71
N LEU A 11 36.60 64.59 16.66
CA LEU A 11 36.76 63.32 15.96
C LEU A 11 37.62 62.31 16.74
N VAL A 12 38.57 62.80 17.56
CA VAL A 12 39.38 61.95 18.45
C VAL A 12 38.55 61.48 19.65
N CYS A 13 37.58 62.27 20.12
CA CYS A 13 36.63 61.81 21.15
C CYS A 13 35.60 60.80 20.63
N LEU A 14 35.21 60.87 19.34
CA LEU A 14 34.26 59.91 18.74
C LEU A 14 34.90 58.56 18.38
N LEU A 15 36.23 58.50 18.19
CA LEU A 15 36.95 57.25 17.94
C LEU A 15 37.36 56.49 19.21
N LEU A 16 37.28 57.11 20.39
CA LEU A 16 37.62 56.45 21.66
C LEU A 16 36.40 55.88 22.42
N VAL A 17 35.17 56.13 21.96
CA VAL A 17 33.94 55.63 22.63
C VAL A 17 33.35 54.40 21.94
N VAL A 18 33.88 53.97 20.79
CA VAL A 18 33.36 52.81 20.03
C VAL A 18 34.20 51.54 20.20
N PHE A 19 35.36 51.59 20.86
CA PHE A 19 36.17 50.40 21.17
C PHE A 19 36.42 50.27 22.67
N CYS A 20 35.38 49.91 23.40
CA CYS A 20 35.53 49.32 24.73
C CYS A 20 34.51 48.17 24.90
N GLN A 21 34.60 47.18 24.02
CA GLN A 21 34.28 45.81 24.41
C GLN A 21 35.49 45.32 25.22
N PRO A 22 35.31 44.75 26.43
CA PRO A 22 36.39 44.00 27.05
C PRO A 22 36.58 42.74 26.21
N VAL A 23 37.45 42.79 25.20
CA VAL A 23 37.99 41.58 24.57
C VAL A 23 38.93 40.97 25.61
N ALA A 24 38.35 40.31 26.59
CA ALA A 24 39.04 39.29 27.34
C ALA A 24 39.35 38.20 26.30
N ASN A 25 40.61 38.09 25.88
CA ASN A 25 41.14 36.88 25.27
C ASN A 25 41.01 35.75 26.31
N ALA A 26 39.82 35.21 26.47
CA ALA A 26 39.51 34.13 27.39
C ALA A 26 40.21 32.89 26.85
N SER A 27 41.21 32.39 27.60
CA SER A 27 41.95 31.20 27.18
C SER A 27 41.00 30.06 26.79
N PRO A 28 41.40 29.12 25.91
CA PRO A 28 40.55 28.00 25.51
C PRO A 28 39.96 27.23 26.68
N LYS A 29 40.65 27.18 27.82
CA LYS A 29 40.16 26.55 29.07
C LYS A 29 38.95 27.27 29.66
N VAL A 30 38.93 28.60 29.64
CA VAL A 30 37.79 29.40 30.12
C VAL A 30 36.59 29.16 29.19
N ALA A 31 36.83 29.16 27.87
CA ALA A 31 35.78 28.87 26.91
C ALA A 31 35.19 27.46 27.04
N ILE A 32 36.02 26.46 27.33
CA ILE A 32 35.55 25.08 27.61
C ILE A 32 34.65 25.05 28.86
N VAL A 33 35.07 25.69 29.95
CA VAL A 33 34.31 25.68 31.21
C VAL A 33 32.99 26.44 31.07
N GLU A 34 32.99 27.60 30.43
CA GLU A 34 31.79 28.40 30.20
C GLU A 34 30.78 27.65 29.32
N ALA A 35 31.25 27.04 28.24
CA ALA A 35 30.44 26.19 27.39
C ALA A 35 29.83 24.99 28.14
N GLN A 36 30.60 24.31 28.99
CA GLN A 36 30.11 23.21 29.81
C GLN A 36 29.01 23.66 30.77
N ILE A 37 29.18 24.81 31.43
CA ILE A 37 28.16 25.36 32.34
C ILE A 37 26.87 25.65 31.58
N LEU A 38 26.94 26.26 30.40
CA LEU A 38 25.76 26.56 29.59
C LEU A 38 25.04 25.27 29.15
N ILE A 39 25.79 24.25 28.72
CA ILE A 39 25.23 22.94 28.35
C ILE A 39 24.59 22.25 29.56
N GLU A 40 25.28 22.19 30.70
CA GLU A 40 24.75 21.58 31.94
C GLU A 40 23.53 22.33 32.50
N SER A 41 23.44 23.63 32.26
CA SER A 41 22.30 24.46 32.64
C SER A 41 21.11 24.32 31.67
N GLY A 42 21.27 23.55 30.58
CA GLY A 42 20.25 23.36 29.56
C GLY A 42 20.05 24.55 28.62
N GLU A 43 20.96 25.53 28.66
CA GLU A 43 20.93 26.75 27.85
C GLU A 43 21.60 26.49 26.49
N TYR A 44 21.07 25.52 25.74
CA TYR A 44 21.74 24.99 24.55
C TYR A 44 21.89 26.02 23.44
N GLU A 45 20.89 26.86 23.17
CA GLU A 45 21.00 27.92 22.16
C GLU A 45 22.05 28.99 22.53
N GLU A 46 22.21 29.27 23.83
CA GLU A 46 23.26 30.18 24.29
C GLU A 46 24.64 29.54 24.19
N ALA A 47 24.76 28.27 24.58
CA ALA A 47 25.95 27.47 24.39
C ALA A 47 26.37 27.42 22.93
N ILE A 48 25.43 27.19 22.00
CA ILE A 48 25.67 27.16 20.55
C ILE A 48 26.24 28.49 20.07
N ARG A 49 25.62 29.63 20.40
CA ARG A 49 26.12 30.96 19.98
C ARG A 49 27.51 31.25 20.56
N TYR A 50 27.72 30.89 21.82
CA TYR A 50 29.01 31.06 22.49
C TYR A 50 30.11 30.22 21.82
N LEU A 51 29.81 28.94 21.58
CA LEU A 51 30.73 27.97 20.98
C LEU A 51 30.99 28.22 19.50
N GLU A 52 30.03 28.77 18.76
CA GLU A 52 30.24 29.20 17.38
C GLU A 52 31.35 30.26 17.31
N ASN A 53 31.34 31.24 18.22
CA ASN A 53 32.41 32.22 18.31
C ASN A 53 33.73 31.61 18.83
N ALA A 54 33.65 30.76 19.86
CA ALA A 54 34.84 30.14 20.47
C ALA A 54 35.59 29.22 19.49
N THR A 55 34.87 28.45 18.66
CA THR A 55 35.46 27.56 17.65
C THR A 55 36.08 28.33 16.48
N VAL A 56 35.61 29.55 16.18
CA VAL A 56 36.27 30.45 15.23
C VAL A 56 37.57 31.02 15.80
N GLN A 57 37.58 31.40 17.08
CA GLN A 57 38.79 31.90 17.75
C GLN A 57 39.85 30.81 17.98
N TYR A 58 39.41 29.57 18.17
CA TYR A 58 40.26 28.42 18.47
C TYR A 58 39.98 27.23 17.53
N PRO A 59 40.24 27.36 16.22
CA PRO A 59 39.83 26.38 15.20
C PRO A 59 40.52 25.02 15.31
N GLY A 60 41.63 24.93 16.05
CA GLY A 60 42.36 23.68 16.31
C GLY A 60 42.05 23.02 17.65
N ASN A 61 41.04 23.50 18.39
CA ASN A 61 40.67 22.91 19.67
C ASN A 61 39.53 21.91 19.47
N ASP A 62 39.87 20.62 19.48
CA ASP A 62 38.93 19.51 19.32
C ASP A 62 37.88 19.49 20.43
N MET A 63 38.23 19.86 21.67
CA MET A 63 37.29 19.87 22.79
C MET A 63 36.19 20.93 22.61
N LEU A 64 36.53 22.14 22.13
CA LEU A 64 35.53 23.18 21.83
C LEU A 64 34.60 22.76 20.69
N LEU A 65 35.13 22.08 19.66
CA LEU A 65 34.31 21.53 18.58
C LEU A 65 33.41 20.38 19.05
N SER A 66 33.90 19.52 19.94
CA SER A 66 33.08 18.47 20.56
C SER A 66 31.97 19.05 21.43
N LEU A 67 32.26 20.07 22.24
CA LEU A 67 31.23 20.74 23.05
C LEU A 67 30.22 21.46 22.17
N TYR A 68 30.65 22.04 21.04
CA TYR A 68 29.74 22.63 20.06
C TYR A 68 28.79 21.59 19.47
N GLY A 69 29.33 20.43 19.07
CA GLY A 69 28.53 19.29 18.66
C GLY A 69 27.58 18.80 19.75
N ASP A 70 28.00 18.82 21.01
CA ASP A 70 27.19 18.40 22.15
C ASP A 70 26.00 19.34 22.37
N ALA A 71 26.24 20.64 22.36
CA ALA A 71 25.18 21.65 22.44
C ALA A 71 24.19 21.54 21.28
N LEU A 72 24.66 21.31 20.05
CA LEU A 72 23.82 21.06 18.88
C LEU A 72 23.00 19.78 19.03
N TYR A 73 23.61 18.71 19.54
CA TYR A 73 22.95 17.42 19.75
C TYR A 73 21.80 17.54 20.77
N GLU A 74 22.06 18.16 21.92
CA GLU A 74 21.05 18.38 22.95
C GLU A 74 19.96 19.36 22.48
N ASN A 75 20.30 20.31 21.60
CA ASN A 75 19.34 21.17 20.90
C ASN A 75 18.61 20.47 19.73
N LYS A 76 18.74 19.15 19.58
CA LYS A 76 18.11 18.33 18.52
C LYS A 76 18.54 18.67 17.09
N GLN A 77 19.63 19.42 16.92
CA GLN A 77 20.25 19.71 15.63
C GLN A 77 21.27 18.61 15.29
N ILE A 78 20.76 17.39 15.09
CA ILE A 78 21.58 16.17 15.01
C ILE A 78 22.54 16.18 13.81
N ALA A 79 22.12 16.71 12.66
CA ALA A 79 22.95 16.73 11.46
C ALA A 79 24.15 17.67 11.63
N GLU A 80 23.91 18.87 12.16
CA GLU A 80 24.94 19.85 12.46
C GLU A 80 25.88 19.37 13.57
N ALA A 81 25.32 18.71 14.59
CA ALA A 81 26.08 18.08 15.66
C ALA A 81 27.06 17.04 15.10
N GLU A 82 26.59 16.17 14.21
CA GLU A 82 27.42 15.15 13.56
C GLU A 82 28.61 15.77 12.80
N VAL A 83 28.37 16.87 12.07
CA VAL A 83 29.43 17.62 11.38
C VAL A 83 30.46 18.17 12.37
N ALA A 84 30.02 18.78 13.48
CA ALA A 84 30.92 19.32 14.49
C ALA A 84 31.77 18.23 15.16
N PHE A 85 31.16 17.09 15.53
CA PHE A 85 31.88 15.95 16.10
C PHE A 85 32.88 15.33 15.11
N ARG A 86 32.51 15.20 13.82
CA ARG A 86 33.44 14.71 12.79
C ARG A 86 34.66 15.62 12.66
N ARG A 87 34.46 16.95 12.64
CA ARG A 87 35.57 17.92 12.63
C ARG A 87 36.46 17.82 13.87
N ALA A 88 35.88 17.59 15.06
CA ALA A 88 36.67 17.36 16.27
C ALA A 88 37.54 16.10 16.15
N LEU A 89 37.02 15.01 15.56
CA LEU A 89 37.77 13.76 15.33
C LEU A 89 38.81 13.88 14.22
N GLU A 90 38.61 14.76 13.23
CA GLU A 90 39.63 15.08 12.22
C GLU A 90 40.85 15.76 12.85
N ILE A 91 40.64 16.61 13.87
CA ILE A 91 41.72 17.28 14.60
C ILE A 91 42.36 16.35 15.61
N ASN A 92 41.55 15.62 16.39
CA ASN A 92 42.00 14.66 17.39
C ASN A 92 41.18 13.36 17.30
N PRO A 93 41.70 12.32 16.63
CA PRO A 93 41.02 11.03 16.53
C PRO A 93 40.76 10.34 17.87
N LEU A 94 41.42 10.76 18.95
CA LEU A 94 41.26 10.22 20.31
C LEU A 94 40.26 11.03 21.16
N ASN A 95 39.52 11.97 20.58
CA ASN A 95 38.47 12.71 21.28
C ASN A 95 37.29 11.78 21.62
N ALA A 96 37.29 11.27 22.86
CA ALA A 96 36.32 10.28 23.32
C ALA A 96 34.87 10.79 23.29
N LEU A 97 34.64 12.08 23.53
CA LEU A 97 33.31 12.70 23.52
C LEU A 97 32.72 12.65 22.10
N ALA A 98 33.46 13.14 21.11
CA ALA A 98 33.01 13.13 19.72
C ALA A 98 32.84 11.71 19.18
N ALA A 99 33.78 10.79 19.47
CA ALA A 99 33.70 9.40 19.03
C ALA A 99 32.42 8.73 19.56
N ARG A 100 32.13 8.88 20.86
CA ARG A 100 30.94 8.32 21.49
C ARG A 100 29.65 8.90 20.90
N ARG A 101 29.58 10.21 20.69
CA ARG A 101 28.38 10.85 20.13
C ARG A 101 28.11 10.44 18.68
N ILE A 102 29.14 10.31 17.84
CA ILE A 102 29.01 9.78 16.48
C ILE A 102 28.47 8.34 16.48
N GLU A 103 28.98 7.50 17.38
CA GLU A 103 28.49 6.12 17.51
C GLU A 103 27.01 6.07 17.88
N VAL A 104 26.58 6.91 18.83
CA VAL A 104 25.16 7.04 19.21
C VAL A 104 24.31 7.50 18.03
N ILE A 105 24.72 8.57 17.33
CA ILE A 105 24.00 9.09 16.15
C ILE A 105 23.85 8.00 15.09
N ARG A 106 24.93 7.27 14.78
CA ARG A 106 24.90 6.16 13.80
C ARG A 106 23.95 5.04 14.25
N SER A 107 24.02 4.64 15.52
CA SER A 107 23.17 3.56 16.04
C SER A 107 21.68 3.87 15.92
N ILE A 108 21.30 5.14 16.10
CA ILE A 108 19.91 5.61 15.97
C ILE A 108 19.48 5.55 14.49
N TYR A 109 20.33 6.01 13.57
CA TYR A 109 20.06 5.93 12.14
C TYR A 109 19.91 4.47 11.69
N ASP A 110 20.86 3.60 12.04
CA ASP A 110 20.84 2.19 11.64
C ASP A 110 19.58 1.48 12.18
N ALA A 111 19.21 1.74 13.44
CA ALA A 111 17.98 1.20 14.03
C ALA A 111 16.73 1.67 13.27
N SER A 112 16.61 2.98 13.00
CA SER A 112 15.45 3.55 12.30
C SER A 112 15.29 3.03 10.86
N VAL A 113 16.40 2.87 10.14
CA VAL A 113 16.40 2.33 8.77
C VAL A 113 16.02 0.86 8.79
N SER A 114 16.52 0.09 9.76
CA SER A 114 16.17 -1.32 9.90
C SER A 114 14.69 -1.52 10.21
N GLU A 115 14.12 -0.70 11.10
CA GLU A 115 12.69 -0.76 11.46
C GLU A 115 11.81 -0.39 10.26
N GLN A 116 12.15 0.70 9.54
CA GLN A 116 11.40 1.12 8.35
C GLN A 116 11.46 0.07 7.22
N ALA A 117 12.62 -0.56 7.01
CA ALA A 117 12.79 -1.61 6.02
C ALA A 117 11.93 -2.83 6.36
N GLN A 118 11.92 -3.27 7.62
CA GLN A 118 11.08 -4.38 8.10
C GLN A 118 9.59 -4.06 7.95
N GLN A 119 9.15 -2.87 8.38
CA GLN A 119 7.76 -2.44 8.27
C GLN A 119 7.28 -2.38 6.82
N LEU A 120 8.14 -1.92 5.90
CA LEU A 120 7.80 -1.88 4.48
C LEU A 120 7.70 -3.30 3.90
N GLU A 121 8.62 -4.20 4.25
CA GLU A 121 8.59 -5.59 3.80
C GLU A 121 7.31 -6.31 4.27
N GLU A 122 6.97 -6.22 5.56
CA GLU A 122 5.74 -6.80 6.12
C GLU A 122 4.48 -6.24 5.44
N LEU A 123 4.38 -4.91 5.29
CA LEU A 123 3.24 -4.27 4.64
C LEU A 123 3.09 -4.66 3.16
N THR A 124 4.21 -4.85 2.45
CA THR A 124 4.20 -5.25 1.04
C THR A 124 3.80 -6.71 0.87
N LEU A 125 4.27 -7.60 1.76
CA LEU A 125 3.92 -9.01 1.72
C LEU A 125 2.46 -9.25 2.05
N ASP A 126 1.90 -8.62 3.09
CA ASP A 126 0.49 -8.78 3.44
C ASP A 126 -0.44 -8.35 2.31
N LYS A 127 -0.20 -7.17 1.73
CA LYS A 127 -0.99 -6.68 0.57
C LYS A 127 -0.86 -7.58 -0.65
N LEU A 128 0.33 -8.15 -0.86
CA LEU A 128 0.56 -9.10 -1.95
C LEU A 128 -0.21 -10.40 -1.72
N PHE A 129 -0.20 -10.93 -0.50
CA PHE A 129 -0.95 -12.14 -0.15
C PHE A 129 -2.46 -11.93 -0.29
N ASP A 130 -3.00 -10.79 0.12
CA ASP A 130 -4.41 -10.45 -0.06
C ASP A 130 -4.80 -10.40 -1.54
N LEU A 131 -3.96 -9.79 -2.38
CA LEU A 131 -4.19 -9.72 -3.82
C LEU A 131 -4.18 -11.12 -4.46
N ILE A 132 -3.21 -11.96 -4.09
CA ILE A 132 -3.12 -13.35 -4.56
C ILE A 132 -4.33 -14.16 -4.09
N ALA A 133 -4.72 -14.02 -2.81
CA ALA A 133 -5.88 -14.72 -2.26
C ALA A 133 -7.17 -14.33 -2.98
N MET A 134 -7.39 -13.03 -3.23
CA MET A 134 -8.55 -12.55 -3.99
C MET A 134 -8.55 -13.08 -5.43
N ALA A 135 -7.39 -13.06 -6.11
CA ALA A 135 -7.25 -13.60 -7.46
C ALA A 135 -7.55 -15.10 -7.51
N MET A 136 -7.03 -15.87 -6.55
CA MET A 136 -7.30 -17.31 -6.44
C MET A 136 -8.76 -17.58 -6.13
N ALA A 137 -9.37 -16.86 -5.20
CA ALA A 137 -10.80 -17.02 -4.87
C ALA A 137 -11.69 -16.73 -6.08
N PHE A 138 -11.38 -15.69 -6.85
CA PHE A 138 -12.11 -15.37 -8.09
C PHE A 138 -11.92 -16.46 -9.16
N ALA A 139 -10.69 -16.92 -9.38
CA ALA A 139 -10.40 -18.00 -10.33
C ALA A 139 -11.12 -19.30 -9.93
N LEU A 140 -11.07 -19.68 -8.65
CA LEU A 140 -11.75 -20.86 -8.13
C LEU A 140 -13.26 -20.72 -8.23
N GLY A 141 -13.83 -19.56 -7.89
CA GLY A 141 -15.26 -19.30 -8.01
C GLY A 141 -15.76 -19.40 -9.45
N THR A 142 -15.03 -18.83 -10.42
CA THR A 142 -15.40 -18.90 -11.83
C THR A 142 -15.28 -20.31 -12.41
N VAL A 143 -14.24 -21.06 -12.06
CA VAL A 143 -14.10 -22.46 -12.47
C VAL A 143 -15.18 -23.31 -11.81
N MET A 144 -15.37 -23.19 -10.49
CA MET A 144 -16.32 -23.98 -9.73
C MET A 144 -17.76 -23.74 -10.20
N SER A 145 -18.17 -22.49 -10.38
CA SER A 145 -19.50 -22.13 -10.88
C SER A 145 -19.81 -22.76 -12.25
N LYS A 146 -18.82 -22.80 -13.15
CA LYS A 146 -18.96 -23.47 -14.46
C LYS A 146 -19.16 -24.98 -14.31
N TYR A 147 -18.42 -25.63 -13.44
CA TYR A 147 -18.55 -27.07 -13.18
C TYR A 147 -19.87 -27.41 -12.48
N LEU A 148 -20.28 -26.63 -11.48
CA LEU A 148 -21.55 -26.80 -10.77
C LEU A 148 -22.75 -26.67 -11.70
N ARG A 149 -22.76 -25.65 -12.59
CA ARG A 149 -23.80 -25.52 -13.62
C ARG A 149 -23.84 -26.74 -14.54
N LYS A 150 -22.70 -27.15 -15.08
CA LYS A 150 -22.62 -28.33 -15.96
C LYS A 150 -23.10 -29.61 -15.27
N PHE A 151 -22.78 -29.77 -13.98
CA PHE A 151 -23.23 -30.92 -13.20
C PHE A 151 -24.73 -30.89 -12.93
N SER A 152 -25.27 -29.71 -12.58
CA SER A 152 -26.72 -29.48 -12.41
C SER A 152 -27.48 -29.82 -13.69
N ASP A 153 -27.05 -29.28 -14.83
CA ASP A 153 -27.63 -29.55 -16.14
C ASP A 153 -27.59 -31.05 -16.47
N TRP A 154 -26.45 -31.70 -16.22
CA TRP A 154 -26.29 -33.13 -16.46
C TRP A 154 -27.26 -33.96 -15.60
N ASN A 155 -27.36 -33.65 -14.31
CA ASN A 155 -28.24 -34.36 -13.40
C ASN A 155 -29.73 -34.15 -13.75
N PHE A 156 -30.10 -32.92 -14.11
CA PHE A 156 -31.43 -32.58 -14.60
C PHE A 156 -31.79 -33.39 -15.84
N MET A 157 -30.92 -33.36 -16.87
CA MET A 157 -31.14 -34.10 -18.11
C MET A 157 -31.22 -35.61 -17.87
N ARG A 158 -30.38 -36.15 -16.98
CA ARG A 158 -30.42 -37.58 -16.61
C ARG A 158 -31.76 -37.95 -15.97
N ARG A 159 -32.28 -37.11 -15.07
CA ARG A 159 -33.59 -37.32 -14.43
C ARG A 159 -34.72 -37.21 -15.45
N SER A 160 -34.73 -36.16 -16.25
CA SER A 160 -35.74 -35.92 -17.30
C SER A 160 -35.84 -37.10 -18.27
N ARG A 161 -34.72 -37.55 -18.84
CA ARG A 161 -34.68 -38.72 -19.73
C ARG A 161 -35.19 -39.99 -19.05
N LYS A 162 -34.86 -40.19 -17.77
CA LYS A 162 -35.31 -41.35 -17.00
C LYS A 162 -36.83 -41.37 -16.82
N LEU A 163 -37.47 -40.21 -16.59
CA LEU A 163 -38.93 -40.10 -16.46
C LEU A 163 -39.62 -40.42 -17.79
N PHE A 164 -39.13 -39.81 -18.87
CA PHE A 164 -39.67 -40.05 -20.20
C PHE A 164 -39.63 -41.53 -20.60
N LEU A 165 -38.48 -42.20 -20.41
CA LEU A 165 -38.33 -43.63 -20.75
C LEU A 165 -39.19 -44.56 -19.89
N LYS A 166 -39.64 -44.11 -18.72
CA LYS A 166 -40.60 -44.84 -17.89
C LYS A 166 -42.05 -44.64 -18.32
N GLY A 167 -42.31 -43.65 -19.16
CA GLY A 167 -43.67 -43.21 -19.51
C GLY A 167 -44.29 -42.24 -18.51
N ASP A 168 -43.51 -41.72 -17.55
CA ASP A 168 -43.95 -40.70 -16.58
C ASP A 168 -43.97 -39.33 -17.27
N TYR A 169 -44.85 -39.16 -18.26
CA TYR A 169 -44.86 -37.99 -19.16
C TYR A 169 -45.31 -36.70 -18.47
N ASP A 170 -46.17 -36.79 -17.46
CA ASP A 170 -46.63 -35.65 -16.65
C ASP A 170 -45.44 -34.97 -15.95
N ASP A 171 -44.72 -35.72 -15.12
CA ASP A 171 -43.49 -35.27 -14.44
C ASP A 171 -42.39 -34.83 -15.43
N PHE A 172 -42.31 -35.44 -16.61
CA PHE A 172 -41.36 -35.03 -17.63
C PHE A 172 -41.72 -33.66 -18.24
N VAL A 173 -43.00 -33.42 -18.52
CA VAL A 173 -43.46 -32.14 -19.07
C VAL A 173 -43.33 -31.02 -18.05
N ASP A 174 -43.56 -31.28 -16.77
CA ASP A 174 -43.23 -30.32 -15.70
C ASP A 174 -41.77 -29.86 -15.79
N LEU A 175 -40.82 -30.78 -16.05
CA LEU A 175 -39.42 -30.43 -16.25
C LEU A 175 -39.19 -29.58 -17.51
N LEU A 176 -39.95 -29.78 -18.59
CA LEU A 176 -39.89 -28.91 -19.77
C LEU A 176 -40.40 -27.50 -19.47
N GLU A 177 -41.51 -27.39 -18.72
CA GLU A 177 -42.06 -26.09 -18.29
C GLU A 177 -41.10 -25.36 -17.34
N ILE A 178 -40.39 -26.08 -16.47
CA ILE A 178 -39.30 -25.51 -15.65
C ILE A 178 -38.18 -24.96 -16.53
N GLN A 179 -37.72 -25.72 -17.54
CA GLN A 179 -36.66 -25.24 -18.45
C GLN A 179 -37.12 -24.03 -19.27
N LEU A 180 -38.39 -23.98 -19.66
CA LEU A 180 -38.96 -22.87 -20.40
C LEU A 180 -39.08 -21.60 -19.54
N SER A 181 -39.63 -21.73 -18.32
CA SER A 181 -39.79 -20.62 -17.38
C SER A 181 -38.46 -20.06 -16.85
N THR A 182 -37.44 -20.90 -16.72
CA THR A 182 -36.07 -20.49 -16.36
C THR A 182 -35.25 -19.97 -17.56
N ASN A 183 -35.84 -19.95 -18.76
CA ASN A 183 -35.19 -19.55 -20.01
C ASN A 183 -33.93 -20.37 -20.34
N GLU A 184 -33.90 -21.65 -19.94
CA GLU A 184 -32.82 -22.60 -20.20
C GLU A 184 -32.94 -23.21 -21.61
N LEU A 185 -32.85 -22.38 -22.65
CA LEU A 185 -33.08 -22.79 -24.05
C LEU A 185 -32.12 -23.87 -24.56
N LYS A 186 -30.92 -23.99 -24.00
CA LYS A 186 -29.95 -25.04 -24.40
C LYS A 186 -30.36 -26.42 -23.85
N PRO A 187 -30.55 -26.59 -22.52
CA PRO A 187 -31.15 -27.79 -21.97
C PRO A 187 -32.51 -28.15 -22.59
N LEU A 188 -33.41 -27.17 -22.77
CA LEU A 188 -34.74 -27.39 -23.36
C LEU A 188 -34.67 -28.00 -24.77
N ARG A 189 -33.80 -27.45 -25.63
CA ARG A 189 -33.57 -28.00 -26.97
C ARG A 189 -33.05 -29.44 -26.93
N ARG A 190 -32.20 -29.79 -25.96
CA ARG A 190 -31.74 -31.18 -25.79
C ARG A 190 -32.86 -32.11 -25.33
N SER A 191 -33.80 -31.62 -24.52
CA SER A 191 -34.98 -32.39 -24.11
C SER A 191 -35.90 -32.63 -25.29
N ILE A 192 -36.18 -31.60 -26.10
CA ILE A 192 -36.97 -31.72 -27.34
C ILE A 192 -36.30 -32.69 -28.31
N HIS A 193 -35.00 -32.54 -28.56
CA HIS A 193 -34.26 -33.45 -29.43
C HIS A 193 -34.34 -34.90 -28.94
N PHE A 194 -34.19 -35.10 -27.63
CA PHE A 194 -34.37 -36.41 -27.04
C PHE A 194 -35.79 -36.98 -27.25
N MET A 195 -36.84 -36.17 -27.20
CA MET A 195 -38.19 -36.63 -27.55
C MET A 195 -38.26 -37.07 -29.02
N GLN A 196 -37.67 -36.29 -29.93
CA GLN A 196 -37.64 -36.60 -31.37
C GLN A 196 -36.90 -37.90 -31.69
N GLU A 197 -35.88 -38.26 -30.91
CA GLU A 197 -35.20 -39.55 -31.01
C GLU A 197 -36.10 -40.74 -30.63
N GLN A 198 -37.19 -40.52 -29.89
CA GLN A 198 -38.02 -41.58 -29.31
C GLN A 198 -39.43 -41.65 -29.90
N MET A 199 -39.94 -40.56 -30.47
CA MET A 199 -41.32 -40.45 -30.96
C MET A 199 -41.43 -39.53 -32.17
N SER A 200 -42.42 -39.80 -33.01
CA SER A 200 -42.74 -38.99 -34.18
C SER A 200 -43.24 -37.59 -33.80
N GLN A 201 -43.20 -36.65 -34.75
CA GLN A 201 -43.69 -35.30 -34.55
C GLN A 201 -45.14 -35.27 -34.03
N ASP A 202 -46.02 -36.09 -34.59
CA ASP A 202 -47.45 -36.10 -34.22
C ASP A 202 -47.68 -36.66 -32.80
N GLU A 203 -46.89 -37.65 -32.40
CA GLU A 203 -46.91 -38.20 -31.04
C GLU A 203 -46.42 -37.15 -30.03
N ILE A 204 -45.35 -36.41 -30.34
CA ILE A 204 -44.87 -35.29 -29.53
C ILE A 204 -45.96 -34.22 -29.37
N MET A 205 -46.61 -33.82 -30.48
CA MET A 205 -47.67 -32.82 -30.43
C MET A 205 -48.85 -33.29 -29.58
N THR A 206 -49.22 -34.57 -29.67
CA THR A 206 -50.32 -35.14 -28.87
C THR A 206 -49.96 -35.17 -27.39
N LEU A 207 -48.72 -35.57 -27.06
CA LEU A 207 -48.20 -35.58 -25.69
C LEU A 207 -48.21 -34.16 -25.09
N LEU A 208 -47.68 -33.17 -25.81
CA LEU A 208 -47.63 -31.79 -25.33
C LEU A 208 -49.04 -31.22 -25.10
N ASN A 209 -49.98 -31.44 -26.03
CA ASN A 209 -51.37 -31.00 -25.85
C ASN A 209 -52.06 -31.64 -24.64
N ARG A 210 -51.60 -32.81 -24.20
CA ARG A 210 -52.20 -33.55 -23.09
C ARG A 210 -51.67 -33.11 -21.72
N TYR A 211 -50.37 -32.85 -21.62
CA TYR A 211 -49.68 -32.70 -20.33
C TYR A 211 -49.15 -31.30 -20.06
N VAL A 212 -49.08 -30.41 -21.05
CA VAL A 212 -48.63 -29.03 -20.80
C VAL A 212 -49.75 -28.25 -20.11
N ASN A 213 -49.42 -27.61 -18.99
CA ASN A 213 -50.41 -27.00 -18.11
C ASN A 213 -50.93 -25.65 -18.62
N THR A 214 -50.08 -24.85 -19.26
CA THR A 214 -50.43 -23.49 -19.70
C THR A 214 -50.44 -23.35 -21.21
N GLU A 215 -51.39 -22.57 -21.74
CA GLU A 215 -51.55 -22.33 -23.17
C GLU A 215 -50.31 -21.65 -23.77
N ASP A 216 -49.68 -20.73 -23.04
CA ASP A 216 -48.45 -20.04 -23.45
C ASP A 216 -47.26 -20.99 -23.59
N ASN A 217 -47.07 -21.88 -22.61
CA ASN A 217 -46.01 -22.89 -22.67
C ASN A 217 -46.28 -23.88 -23.81
N LEU A 218 -47.54 -24.30 -23.99
CA LEU A 218 -47.93 -25.22 -25.05
C LEU A 218 -47.64 -24.63 -26.42
N HIS A 219 -48.05 -23.38 -26.64
CA HIS A 219 -47.75 -22.67 -27.88
C HIS A 219 -46.24 -22.59 -28.14
N THR A 220 -45.46 -22.28 -27.11
CA THR A 220 -44.00 -22.14 -27.25
C THR A 220 -43.32 -23.48 -27.54
N LEU A 221 -43.63 -24.53 -26.79
CA LEU A 221 -43.05 -25.86 -26.96
C LEU A 221 -43.44 -26.47 -28.31
N THR A 222 -44.71 -26.40 -28.71
CA THR A 222 -45.17 -26.89 -30.01
C THR A 222 -44.51 -26.14 -31.17
N ARG A 223 -44.36 -24.80 -31.06
CA ARG A 223 -43.61 -24.01 -32.04
C ARG A 223 -42.15 -24.44 -32.13
N MET A 224 -41.47 -24.66 -31.00
CA MET A 224 -40.08 -25.12 -30.98
C MET A 224 -39.92 -26.48 -31.67
N VAL A 225 -40.83 -27.42 -31.39
CA VAL A 225 -40.82 -28.74 -32.04
C VAL A 225 -41.03 -28.60 -33.55
N ARG A 226 -42.05 -27.86 -34.01
CA ARG A 226 -42.29 -27.64 -35.45
C ARG A 226 -41.06 -27.07 -36.16
N LEU A 227 -40.49 -26.00 -35.61
CA LEU A 227 -39.32 -25.34 -36.19
C LEU A 227 -38.12 -26.29 -36.28
N SER A 228 -37.89 -27.16 -35.29
CA SER A 228 -36.77 -28.11 -35.35
C SER A 228 -36.91 -29.13 -36.49
N TYR A 229 -38.12 -29.60 -36.79
CA TYR A 229 -38.37 -30.47 -37.96
C TYR A 229 -38.22 -29.72 -39.29
N GLU A 230 -38.67 -28.47 -39.36
CA GLU A 230 -38.53 -27.63 -40.57
C GLU A 230 -37.07 -27.33 -40.94
N HIS A 231 -36.18 -27.23 -39.95
CA HIS A 231 -34.76 -26.94 -40.16
C HIS A 231 -33.90 -28.18 -40.42
N GLY A 232 -34.50 -29.38 -40.53
CA GLY A 232 -33.78 -30.62 -40.81
C GLY A 232 -33.08 -31.25 -39.61
N ASP A 233 -33.37 -30.82 -38.37
CA ASP A 233 -32.94 -31.50 -37.14
C ASP A 233 -33.85 -32.72 -36.86
N ASN A 234 -34.21 -33.48 -37.89
CA ASN A 234 -34.97 -34.72 -37.75
C ASN A 234 -33.98 -35.86 -37.46
N PRO A 235 -33.99 -36.47 -36.26
CA PRO A 235 -33.06 -37.54 -35.92
C PRO A 235 -33.27 -38.84 -36.73
N ASN A 236 -34.34 -38.92 -37.53
CA ASN A 236 -34.70 -40.08 -38.34
C ASN A 236 -34.42 -39.91 -39.86
N THR A 237 -33.73 -38.84 -40.28
CA THR A 237 -33.21 -38.62 -41.65
C THR A 237 -31.71 -38.48 -41.64
#